data_AF-A0A5N1JEI1-F1
#
_entry.id   AF-A0A5N1JEI1-F1
#
_cell.length_a   1.000
_cell.length_b   1.000
_cell.length_c   1.000
_cell.angle_alpha   90.00
_cell.angle_beta   90.00
_cell.angle_gamma   90.00
#
_symmetry.space_group_name_H-M   'P 1'
#
loop_
_entity.id
_entity.type
_entity.pdbx_description
1 polymer ?
#
loop_
_entity_poly.entity_id
_entity_poly.type
_entity_poly.pdbx_seq_one_letter_code
_entity_poly.pdbx_strand_id
1 'polypeptide(L)'
;MKTLLLFLLVTLTFTACKKDDDEVAPAKPAEAVAGTYNLTSFYYVSGDDRINLPTLPYTQNGQTVSGTASLTPQTTDDQVTLRLTLKITGSDDQSIELKNLTVQQNGSGYDLTAGNQTIASADGKKMNLAISETDPTTKATSELKFTAEK
;
A
#
# COMPACT_ATOMS: atom_id res chain seq x y z
N MET A 1 -70.16 -27.31 13.31
CA MET A 1 -68.89 -27.25 12.56
C MET A 1 -68.74 -25.78 12.12
N LYS A 2 -68.18 -24.89 12.96
CA LYS A 2 -66.76 -24.53 13.14
C LYS A 2 -66.06 -24.06 11.87
N THR A 3 -66.08 -22.74 11.67
CA THR A 3 -64.99 -21.82 11.21
C THR A 3 -65.65 -20.43 11.08
N LEU A 4 -65.54 -19.44 11.98
CA LEU A 4 -64.38 -18.86 12.68
C LEU A 4 -63.22 -18.66 11.70
N LEU A 5 -62.65 -17.48 11.46
CA LEU A 5 -62.70 -16.11 11.98
C LEU A 5 -61.58 -15.38 11.21
N LEU A 6 -61.57 -14.05 11.17
CA LEU A 6 -60.38 -13.20 10.94
C LEU A 6 -59.78 -13.26 9.51
N PHE A 7 -59.23 -12.21 8.88
CA PHE A 7 -59.03 -10.79 9.17
C PHE A 7 -58.58 -10.22 7.80
N LEU A 8 -59.16 -9.10 7.37
CA LEU A 8 -58.45 -7.82 7.29
C LEU A 8 -57.12 -7.86 6.49
N LEU A 9 -57.27 -7.63 5.18
CA LEU A 9 -56.54 -6.64 4.38
C LEU A 9 -55.34 -5.97 5.06
N VAL A 10 -54.11 -6.46 4.80
CA VAL A 10 -52.90 -5.64 4.79
C VAL A 10 -52.00 -6.11 3.65
N THR A 11 -52.03 -5.36 2.56
CA THR A 11 -51.01 -5.30 1.52
C THR A 11 -49.71 -4.77 2.11
N LEU A 12 -48.70 -5.63 2.28
CA LEU A 12 -47.31 -5.21 2.49
C LEU A 12 -46.42 -6.01 1.53
N THR A 13 -46.33 -5.50 0.30
CA THR A 13 -45.24 -5.81 -0.61
C THR A 13 -43.98 -5.13 -0.09
N PHE A 14 -43.25 -5.79 0.81
CA PHE A 14 -41.85 -5.46 1.04
C PHE A 14 -41.01 -6.15 -0.04
N THR A 15 -40.98 -5.57 -1.25
CA THR A 15 -39.80 -5.69 -2.10
C THR A 15 -38.73 -4.80 -1.47
N ALA A 16 -38.13 -5.26 -0.37
CA ALA A 16 -36.93 -4.66 0.15
C ALA A 16 -35.81 -4.99 -0.85
N CYS A 17 -35.60 -4.09 -1.80
CA CYS A 17 -34.30 -3.89 -2.41
C CYS A 17 -33.32 -3.61 -1.27
N LYS A 18 -32.72 -4.67 -0.71
CA LYS A 18 -31.36 -4.52 -0.23
C LYS A 18 -30.51 -4.43 -1.48
N LYS A 19 -30.27 -3.18 -1.87
CA LYS A 19 -29.08 -2.79 -2.57
C LYS A 19 -27.95 -3.24 -1.63
N ASP A 20 -27.45 -4.44 -1.86
CA ASP A 20 -26.07 -4.73 -1.52
C ASP A 20 -25.30 -3.69 -2.33
N ASP A 21 -25.02 -2.54 -1.72
CA ASP A 21 -23.81 -1.82 -2.04
C ASP A 21 -22.69 -2.76 -1.59
N ASP A 22 -22.46 -3.81 -2.40
CA ASP A 22 -21.11 -4.28 -2.63
C ASP A 22 -20.37 -2.99 -2.92
N GLU A 23 -19.59 -2.55 -1.93
CA GLU A 23 -18.67 -1.45 -2.07
C GLU A 23 -17.87 -1.80 -3.30
N VAL A 24 -18.26 -1.22 -4.44
CA VAL A 24 -17.75 -1.62 -5.74
C VAL A 24 -16.28 -1.31 -5.63
N ALA A 25 -15.46 -2.35 -5.45
CA ALA A 25 -14.03 -2.19 -5.40
C ALA A 25 -13.67 -1.27 -6.56
N PRO A 26 -12.92 -0.17 -6.33
CA PRO A 26 -12.66 0.82 -7.34
C PRO A 26 -12.19 0.07 -8.57
N ALA A 27 -12.78 0.41 -9.73
CA ALA A 27 -12.71 -0.44 -10.93
C ALA A 27 -11.27 -0.84 -11.30
N LYS A 28 -10.26 -0.12 -10.80
CA LYS A 28 -8.82 -0.40 -10.93
C LYS A 28 -8.02 0.10 -9.71
N PRO A 29 -7.85 -0.71 -8.64
CA PRO A 29 -7.15 -0.28 -7.45
C PRO A 29 -5.66 0.05 -7.71
N ALA A 30 -5.02 -0.61 -8.69
CA ALA A 30 -3.65 -0.28 -9.07
C ALA A 30 -3.51 1.14 -9.65
N GLU A 31 -4.50 1.61 -10.43
CA GLU A 31 -4.48 2.97 -10.98
C GLU A 31 -4.66 4.04 -9.88
N ALA A 32 -5.44 3.73 -8.83
CA ALA A 32 -5.71 4.67 -7.74
C ALA A 32 -4.47 5.05 -6.92
N VAL A 33 -3.48 4.15 -6.85
CA VAL A 33 -2.22 4.35 -6.13
C VAL A 33 -1.04 4.66 -7.06
N ALA A 34 -1.26 4.71 -8.38
CA ALA A 34 -0.19 4.87 -9.34
C ALA A 34 0.50 6.25 -9.25
N GLY A 35 1.81 6.24 -9.51
CA GLY A 35 2.62 7.44 -9.63
C GLY A 35 3.89 7.40 -8.80
N THR A 36 4.59 8.53 -8.81
CA THR A 36 5.87 8.72 -8.11
C THR A 36 5.66 9.57 -6.87
N TYR A 37 6.20 9.10 -5.75
CA TYR A 37 6.16 9.71 -4.44
C TYR A 37 7.59 10.08 -4.03
N ASN A 38 7.81 11.28 -3.54
CA ASN A 38 9.08 11.71 -2.99
C ASN A 38 9.22 11.16 -1.57
N LEU A 39 10.34 10.53 -1.24
CA LEU A 39 10.59 10.04 0.12
C LEU A 39 10.70 11.23 1.08
N THR A 40 10.01 11.15 2.21
CA THR A 40 10.11 12.11 3.32
C THR A 40 10.90 11.52 4.49
N SER A 41 11.00 10.19 4.58
CA SER A 41 11.86 9.48 5.54
C SER A 41 12.36 8.16 4.94
N PHE A 42 13.49 7.68 5.43
CA PHE A 42 14.07 6.40 5.01
C PHE A 42 14.84 5.73 6.14
N TYR A 43 14.58 4.44 6.35
CA TYR A 43 15.26 3.61 7.33
C TYR A 43 15.59 2.25 6.71
N TYR A 44 16.81 1.80 6.93
CA TYR A 44 17.30 0.52 6.45
C TYR A 44 18.23 -0.11 7.48
N VAL A 45 18.07 -1.41 7.70
CA VAL A 45 18.98 -2.25 8.46
C VAL A 45 19.24 -3.53 7.69
N SER A 46 20.50 -3.93 7.55
CA SER A 46 20.88 -5.28 7.14
C SER A 46 22.25 -5.61 7.69
N GLY A 47 22.34 -6.65 8.52
CA GLY A 47 23.57 -6.96 9.24
C GLY A 47 24.01 -5.78 10.11
N ASP A 48 25.25 -5.32 9.91
CA ASP A 48 25.83 -4.17 10.63
C ASP A 48 25.48 -2.81 9.98
N ASP A 49 24.95 -2.81 8.75
CA ASP A 49 24.59 -1.59 8.04
C ASP A 49 23.29 -1.03 8.60
N ARG A 50 23.32 0.25 9.01
CA ARG A 50 22.15 0.98 9.47
C ARG A 50 22.10 2.38 8.90
N ILE A 51 21.01 2.69 8.20
CA ILE A 51 20.70 4.02 7.71
C ILE A 51 19.41 4.47 8.40
N ASN A 52 19.45 5.66 9.01
CA ASN A 52 18.28 6.29 9.60
C ASN A 52 18.23 7.76 9.20
N LEU A 53 17.40 8.06 8.21
CA LEU A 53 17.16 9.40 7.68
C LEU A 53 15.70 9.77 7.99
N PRO A 54 15.42 10.34 9.17
CA PRO A 54 14.05 10.67 9.59
C PRO A 54 13.44 11.82 8.78
N THR A 55 14.25 12.53 8.00
CA THR A 55 13.81 13.60 7.10
C THR A 55 14.62 13.53 5.82
N LEU A 56 13.94 13.59 4.67
CA LEU A 56 14.51 13.68 3.33
C LEU A 56 13.95 14.90 2.58
N PRO A 57 14.76 15.55 1.70
CA PRO A 57 16.17 15.24 1.44
C PRO A 57 17.07 15.57 2.63
N TYR A 58 18.15 14.79 2.80
CA TYR A 58 19.15 14.97 3.86
C TYR A 58 20.45 15.47 3.25
N THR A 59 21.00 16.57 3.77
CA THR A 59 22.27 17.14 3.26
C THR A 59 23.31 17.21 4.37
N GLN A 60 24.49 16.67 4.11
CA GLN A 60 25.65 16.78 5.00
C GLN A 60 26.93 16.88 4.17
N ASN A 61 27.83 17.79 4.55
CA ASN A 61 29.15 17.97 3.90
C ASN A 61 29.09 18.13 2.37
N GLY A 62 28.06 18.84 1.87
CA GLY A 62 27.86 19.06 0.43
C GLY A 62 27.30 17.85 -0.34
N GLN A 63 27.04 16.73 0.32
CA GLN A 63 26.36 15.57 -0.25
C GLN A 63 24.89 15.57 0.16
N THR A 64 23.99 15.42 -0.83
CA THR A 64 22.55 15.32 -0.61
C THR A 64 22.08 13.91 -0.90
N VAL A 65 21.30 13.34 0.02
CA VAL A 65 20.53 12.11 -0.17
C VAL A 65 19.07 12.48 -0.37
N SER A 66 18.45 11.94 -1.41
CA SER A 66 17.02 12.04 -1.69
C SER A 66 16.52 10.71 -2.25
N GLY A 67 15.21 10.58 -2.45
CA GLY A 67 14.70 9.39 -3.11
C GLY A 67 13.25 9.51 -3.53
N THR A 68 12.84 8.52 -4.33
CA THR A 68 11.47 8.39 -4.83
C THR A 68 11.01 6.93 -4.73
N ALA A 69 9.73 6.73 -4.43
CA ALA A 69 9.03 5.46 -4.58
C ALA A 69 8.01 5.59 -5.72
N SER A 70 8.05 4.72 -6.72
CA SER A 70 7.14 4.75 -7.87
C SER A 70 6.30 3.49 -7.93
N LEU A 71 4.97 3.63 -7.97
CA LEU A 71 4.02 2.56 -8.23
C LEU A 71 3.60 2.60 -9.69
N THR A 72 3.89 1.52 -10.42
CA THR A 72 3.56 1.36 -11.84
C THR A 72 2.55 0.22 -12.00
N PRO A 73 1.32 0.49 -12.45
CA PRO A 73 0.34 -0.55 -12.75
C PRO A 73 0.89 -1.62 -13.70
N GLN A 74 0.52 -2.86 -13.45
CA GLN A 74 0.80 -4.00 -14.31
C GLN A 74 -0.37 -4.25 -15.25
N THR A 75 -0.30 -5.33 -16.04
CA THR A 75 -1.39 -5.74 -16.95
C THR A 75 -2.65 -6.18 -16.21
N THR A 76 -2.52 -6.58 -14.94
CA THR A 76 -3.65 -6.90 -14.06
C THR A 76 -4.06 -5.65 -13.29
N ASP A 77 -5.36 -5.32 -13.27
CA ASP A 77 -5.91 -4.07 -12.72
C ASP A 77 -5.66 -3.86 -11.22
N ASP A 78 -5.24 -4.91 -10.51
CA ASP A 78 -4.95 -4.91 -9.07
C ASP A 78 -3.46 -5.07 -8.75
N GLN A 79 -2.57 -5.05 -9.74
CA GLN A 79 -1.14 -5.23 -9.50
C GLN A 79 -0.30 -4.02 -9.85
N VAL A 80 0.73 -3.76 -9.03
CA VAL A 80 1.74 -2.73 -9.25
C VAL A 80 3.15 -3.29 -9.10
N THR A 81 4.10 -2.64 -9.77
CA THR A 81 5.53 -2.72 -9.43
C THR A 81 5.89 -1.48 -8.61
N LEU A 82 6.49 -1.68 -7.44
CA LEU A 82 7.13 -0.63 -6.67
C LEU A 82 8.60 -0.55 -7.07
N ARG A 83 9.05 0.64 -7.48
CA ARG A 83 10.47 0.97 -7.63
C ARG A 83 10.86 2.02 -6.60
N LEU A 84 11.77 1.67 -5.71
CA LEU A 84 12.44 2.61 -4.81
C LEU A 84 13.76 3.04 -5.44
N THR A 85 14.00 4.34 -5.54
CA THR A 85 15.25 4.92 -6.04
C THR A 85 15.81 5.90 -5.01
N LEU A 86 17.07 5.73 -4.63
CA LEU A 86 17.83 6.67 -3.83
C LEU A 86 18.85 7.39 -4.71
N LYS A 87 18.97 8.70 -4.52
CA LYS A 87 19.90 9.57 -5.22
C LYS A 87 20.87 10.18 -4.23
N ILE A 88 22.16 10.08 -4.53
CA ILE A 88 23.24 10.64 -3.72
C ILE A 88 24.08 11.55 -4.62
N THR A 89 24.32 12.78 -4.19
CA THR A 89 25.15 13.73 -4.97
C THR A 89 26.51 13.12 -5.31
N GLY A 90 26.83 13.07 -6.61
CA GLY A 90 28.10 12.54 -7.11
C GLY A 90 28.16 11.01 -7.20
N SER A 91 27.03 10.31 -7.09
CA SER A 91 26.92 8.85 -7.24
C SER A 91 25.81 8.48 -8.21
N ASP A 92 25.88 7.26 -8.76
CA ASP A 92 24.80 6.70 -9.55
C ASP A 92 23.58 6.40 -8.68
N ASP A 93 22.39 6.56 -9.26
CA ASP A 93 21.11 6.25 -8.63
C ASP A 93 21.07 4.77 -8.21
N GLN A 94 20.74 4.51 -6.94
CA GLN A 94 20.57 3.15 -6.41
C GLN A 94 19.08 2.82 -6.45
N SER A 95 18.70 1.66 -7.02
CA SER A 95 17.29 1.30 -7.14
C SER A 95 17.03 -0.16 -6.78
N ILE A 96 15.87 -0.41 -6.14
CA ILE A 96 15.32 -1.75 -5.93
C ILE A 96 13.88 -1.81 -6.45
N GLU A 97 13.46 -2.99 -6.91
CA GLU A 97 12.10 -3.23 -7.37
C GLU A 97 11.43 -4.36 -6.60
N LEU A 98 10.18 -4.12 -6.20
CA LEU A 98 9.26 -5.16 -5.72
C LEU A 98 8.15 -5.30 -6.76
N LYS A 99 8.04 -6.48 -7.36
CA LYS A 99 7.13 -6.77 -8.47
C LYS A 99 5.88 -7.50 -7.99
N ASN A 100 4.83 -7.42 -8.79
CA ASN A 100 3.57 -8.16 -8.58
C ASN A 100 2.95 -7.90 -7.20
N LEU A 101 3.01 -6.67 -6.71
CA LEU A 101 2.34 -6.30 -5.47
C LEU A 101 0.85 -6.17 -5.74
N THR A 102 0.02 -6.86 -4.97
CA THR A 102 -1.44 -6.74 -5.08
C THR A 102 -1.91 -5.53 -4.29
N VAL A 103 -2.77 -4.73 -4.90
CA VAL A 103 -3.38 -3.53 -4.32
C VAL A 103 -4.81 -3.87 -3.91
N GLN A 104 -5.09 -3.78 -2.62
CA GLN A 104 -6.40 -4.09 -2.06
C GLN A 104 -6.93 -2.87 -1.32
N GLN A 105 -8.17 -2.49 -1.57
CA GLN A 105 -8.79 -1.39 -0.83
C GLN A 105 -8.94 -1.79 0.65
N ASN A 106 -8.57 -0.89 1.55
CA ASN A 106 -8.74 -1.03 2.99
C ASN A 106 -9.18 0.31 3.58
N GLY A 107 -10.48 0.45 3.86
CA GLY A 107 -11.09 1.71 4.26
C GLY A 107 -10.95 2.79 3.19
N SER A 108 -10.40 3.95 3.57
CA SER A 108 -10.18 5.09 2.65
C SER A 108 -8.87 5.01 1.85
N GLY A 109 -8.07 3.96 2.04
CA GLY A 109 -6.78 3.76 1.38
C GLY A 109 -6.66 2.37 0.80
N TYR A 110 -5.41 1.98 0.53
CA TYR A 110 -5.08 0.70 -0.09
C TYR A 110 -3.90 0.06 0.63
N ASP A 111 -4.00 -1.24 0.84
CA ASP A 111 -2.88 -2.07 1.26
C ASP A 111 -2.18 -2.64 0.02
N LEU A 112 -0.85 -2.71 0.08
CA LEU A 112 -0.02 -3.35 -0.92
C LEU A 112 0.56 -4.63 -0.30
N THR A 113 0.24 -5.76 -0.92
CA THR A 113 0.65 -7.08 -0.42
C THR A 113 1.64 -7.76 -1.34
N ALA A 114 2.60 -8.48 -0.75
CA ALA A 114 3.44 -9.46 -1.42
C ALA A 114 2.99 -10.85 -0.96
N GLY A 115 2.25 -11.56 -1.82
CA GLY A 115 1.54 -12.76 -1.41
C GLY A 115 0.50 -12.45 -0.33
N ASN A 116 0.63 -13.07 0.84
CA ASN A 116 -0.30 -12.90 1.96
C ASN A 116 0.14 -11.85 2.99
N GLN A 117 1.25 -11.15 2.74
CA GLN A 117 1.82 -10.17 3.67
C GLN A 117 1.60 -8.75 3.15
N THR A 118 0.94 -7.91 3.94
CA THR A 118 0.92 -6.46 3.72
C THR A 118 2.30 -5.89 4.03
N ILE A 119 2.90 -5.22 3.04
CA ILE A 119 4.24 -4.63 3.15
C ILE A 119 4.22 -3.10 3.05
N ALA A 120 3.14 -2.53 2.51
CA ALA A 120 2.97 -1.09 2.37
C ALA A 120 1.49 -0.70 2.39
N SER A 121 1.23 0.58 2.61
CA SER A 121 -0.07 1.21 2.43
C SER A 121 0.06 2.49 1.61
N ALA A 122 -0.96 2.81 0.82
CA ALA A 122 -1.02 4.02 0.01
C ALA A 122 -2.45 4.56 -0.10
N ASP A 123 -2.61 5.87 -0.21
CA ASP A 123 -3.92 6.54 -0.40
C ASP A 123 -3.98 7.43 -1.66
N GLY A 124 -2.99 7.28 -2.55
CA GLY A 124 -2.82 8.12 -3.74
C GLY A 124 -2.05 9.43 -3.50
N LYS A 125 -1.86 9.85 -2.24
CA LYS A 125 -1.07 11.04 -1.84
C LYS A 125 0.15 10.68 -1.00
N LYS A 126 -0.01 9.73 -0.09
CA LYS A 126 1.02 9.25 0.82
C LYS A 126 1.18 7.75 0.66
N MET A 127 2.40 7.28 0.86
CA MET A 127 2.76 5.87 0.94
C MET A 127 3.63 5.61 2.16
N ASN A 128 3.40 4.49 2.82
CA ASN A 128 4.29 3.97 3.86
C ASN A 128 4.65 2.54 3.50
N LEU A 129 5.94 2.22 3.52
CA LEU A 129 6.43 0.85 3.39
C LEU A 129 7.12 0.46 4.69
N ALA A 130 6.87 -0.77 5.15
CA ALA A 130 7.55 -1.36 6.28
C ALA A 130 7.70 -2.87 6.07
N ILE A 131 8.92 -3.29 5.75
CA ILE A 131 9.31 -4.69 5.62
C ILE A 131 10.28 -5.01 6.75
N SER A 132 10.08 -6.15 7.37
CA SER A 132 10.99 -6.72 8.36
C SER A 132 11.07 -8.22 8.12
N GLU A 133 12.28 -8.72 7.99
CA GLU A 133 12.56 -10.15 7.83
C GLU A 133 13.61 -10.57 8.84
N THR A 134 13.38 -11.69 9.51
CA THR A 134 14.35 -12.29 10.44
C THR A 134 14.78 -13.63 9.88
N ASP A 135 16.07 -13.79 9.63
CA ASP A 135 16.64 -15.06 9.19
C ASP A 135 16.44 -16.12 10.29
N PRO A 136 15.81 -17.26 9.99
CA PRO A 136 15.47 -18.26 11.00
C PRO A 136 16.70 -18.97 11.58
N THR A 137 17.83 -18.96 10.87
CA THR A 137 19.08 -19.64 11.24
C THR A 137 19.98 -18.72 12.06
N THR A 138 20.28 -17.53 11.54
CA THR A 138 21.23 -16.59 12.14
C THR A 138 20.58 -15.64 13.15
N LYS A 139 19.25 -15.53 13.12
CA LYS A 139 18.45 -14.55 13.89
C LYS A 139 18.75 -13.09 13.54
N ALA A 140 19.54 -12.84 12.49
CA ALA A 140 19.75 -11.50 11.98
C ALA A 140 18.43 -10.95 11.39
N THR A 141 18.15 -9.67 11.64
CA THR A 141 16.95 -9.01 11.13
C THR A 141 17.37 -7.97 10.09
N SER A 142 16.68 -7.96 8.95
CA SER A 142 16.76 -6.90 7.96
C SER A 142 15.45 -6.12 7.93
N GLU A 143 15.55 -4.81 7.83
CA GLU A 143 14.39 -3.91 7.83
C GLU A 143 14.53 -2.88 6.71
N LEU A 144 13.42 -2.59 6.05
CA LEU A 144 13.30 -1.47 5.13
C LEU A 144 12.01 -0.73 5.45
N LYS A 145 12.11 0.55 5.78
CA LYS A 145 10.96 1.40 6.07
C LYS A 145 11.12 2.75 5.38
N PHE A 146 10.04 3.28 4.82
CA PHE A 146 10.02 4.66 4.35
C PHE A 146 8.62 5.23 4.39
N THR A 147 8.56 6.56 4.42
CA THR A 147 7.35 7.33 4.12
C THR A 147 7.63 8.17 2.87
N ALA A 148 6.64 8.27 1.99
CA ALA A 148 6.73 9.03 0.75
C ALA A 148 5.44 9.80 0.46
N GLU A 149 5.55 10.95 -0.19
CA GLU A 149 4.43 11.85 -0.49
C GLU A 149 4.51 12.37 -1.94
N LYS A 150 3.36 12.57 -2.58
CA LYS A 150 3.22 12.99 -3.97
C LYS A 150 3.06 14.50 -4.12
#